data_AF-A0A398CS93-F1
#
_entry.id   AF-A0A398CS93-F1
#
_cell.length_a   1.000
_cell.length_b   1.000
_cell.length_c   1.000
_cell.angle_alpha   90.00
_cell.angle_beta   90.00
_cell.angle_gamma   90.00
#
_symmetry.space_group_name_H-M   'P 1'
#
loop_
_entity.id
_entity.type
_entity.pdbx_description
1 polymer ?
#
loop_
_entity_poly.entity_id
_entity_poly.type
_entity_poly.pdbx_seq_one_letter_code
_entity_poly.pdbx_strand_id
1 'polypeptide(L)'
;MEMGNLAIVNEPSVRKRRETYGVNSFQGYIEETLSRLRIPFQAFESLQAALEWKPDILIPALCEENADNGQKLQDYVEAGGTVVSYAGLRGLAHKLGYCEERPLGPGYAVLPEALGPIRFLSATGWSKIGVQDAAKTGSLHACSPTGAEAGPALLSIPWAGERSSAGRST
;
A
#
# COMPACT_ATOMS: atom_id res chain seq x y z
N MET A 1 -6.60 -3.56 -25.70
CA MET A 1 -6.49 -3.19 -24.28
C MET A 1 -5.70 -4.31 -23.63
N GLU A 2 -4.40 -4.10 -23.43
CA GLU A 2 -3.61 -5.05 -22.65
C GLU A 2 -4.07 -4.96 -21.20
N MET A 3 -4.33 -6.12 -20.60
CA MET A 3 -4.73 -6.22 -19.21
C MET A 3 -3.46 -6.28 -18.38
N GLY A 4 -3.28 -5.32 -17.47
CA GLY A 4 -2.09 -5.28 -16.62
C GLY A 4 -1.99 -6.53 -15.75
N ASN A 5 -0.78 -7.06 -15.62
CA ASN A 5 -0.44 -8.20 -14.78
C ASN A 5 -0.48 -7.78 -13.31
N LEU A 6 -1.50 -8.23 -12.58
CA LEU A 6 -1.69 -7.96 -11.16
C LEU A 6 -1.20 -9.13 -10.30
N ALA A 7 -0.19 -8.91 -9.46
CA ALA A 7 0.29 -9.86 -8.48
C ALA A 7 -0.17 -9.52 -7.07
N ILE A 8 -0.48 -10.55 -6.28
CA ILE A 8 -0.79 -10.44 -4.86
C ILE A 8 0.17 -11.32 -4.08
N VAL A 9 0.80 -10.77 -3.05
CA VAL A 9 1.66 -11.53 -2.13
C VAL A 9 0.90 -11.78 -0.83
N ASN A 10 0.73 -13.06 -0.50
CA ASN A 10 0.08 -13.53 0.70
C ASN A 10 0.90 -14.67 1.30
N GLU A 11 1.88 -14.30 2.13
CA GLU A 11 2.82 -15.21 2.77
C GLU A 11 2.13 -15.99 3.90
N PRO A 12 2.03 -17.34 3.80
CA PRO A 12 1.37 -18.15 4.83
C PRO A 12 1.99 -18.00 6.21
N SER A 13 3.30 -17.76 6.29
CA SER A 13 4.04 -17.51 7.53
C SER A 13 3.55 -16.25 8.25
N VAL A 14 3.35 -15.15 7.52
CA VAL A 14 2.84 -13.87 8.05
C VAL A 14 1.40 -14.03 8.51
N ARG A 15 0.57 -14.70 7.70
CA ARG A 15 -0.82 -15.00 8.05
C ARG A 15 -0.90 -15.79 9.36
N LYS A 16 -0.21 -16.92 9.44
CA LYS A 16 -0.19 -17.80 10.62
C LYS A 16 0.31 -17.06 11.87
N ARG A 17 1.35 -16.24 11.73
CA ARG A 17 1.87 -15.43 12.82
C ARG A 17 0.83 -14.44 13.33
N ARG A 18 0.16 -13.70 12.43
CA ARG A 18 -0.88 -12.74 12.83
C ARG A 18 -2.08 -13.42 13.48
N GLU A 19 -2.53 -14.56 12.95
CA GLU A 19 -3.58 -15.38 13.55
C GLU A 19 -3.21 -15.81 14.98
N THR A 20 -1.96 -16.26 15.18
CA THR A 20 -1.44 -16.67 16.50
C THR A 20 -1.52 -15.54 17.53
N TYR A 21 -1.30 -14.29 17.09
CA TYR A 21 -1.34 -13.11 17.96
C TYR A 21 -2.68 -12.37 17.95
N GLY A 22 -3.71 -12.89 17.29
CA GLY A 22 -5.01 -12.21 17.16
C GLY A 22 -4.94 -10.88 16.41
N VAL A 23 -3.92 -10.69 15.56
CA VAL A 23 -3.74 -9.49 14.74
C VAL A 23 -4.57 -9.61 13.47
N ASN A 24 -5.25 -8.52 13.12
CA ASN A 24 -6.07 -8.45 11.93
C ASN A 24 -5.27 -8.80 10.66
N SER A 25 -5.79 -9.73 9.87
CA SER A 25 -5.23 -10.18 8.58
C SER A 25 -6.20 -9.95 7.42
N PHE A 26 -7.05 -8.92 7.54
CA PHE A 26 -8.10 -8.61 6.58
C PHE A 26 -7.54 -8.31 5.18
N GLN A 27 -6.28 -7.94 5.09
CA GLN A 27 -5.53 -7.80 3.84
C GLN A 27 -5.55 -9.09 3.00
N GLY A 28 -5.58 -10.27 3.63
CA GLY A 28 -5.70 -11.53 2.90
C GLY A 28 -7.00 -11.70 2.11
N TYR A 29 -8.03 -10.88 2.33
CA TYR A 29 -9.33 -10.97 1.63
C TYR A 29 -9.36 -10.23 0.29
N ILE A 30 -8.27 -9.57 -0.11
CA ILE A 30 -8.22 -8.88 -1.40
C ILE A 30 -8.43 -9.85 -2.58
N GLU A 31 -7.92 -11.07 -2.47
CA GLU A 31 -8.10 -12.13 -3.47
C GLU A 31 -9.58 -12.43 -3.71
N GLU A 32 -10.37 -12.54 -2.64
CA GLU A 32 -11.81 -12.76 -2.71
C GLU A 32 -12.53 -11.56 -3.35
N THR A 33 -12.11 -10.34 -2.97
CA THR A 33 -12.69 -9.10 -3.50
C THR A 33 -12.48 -8.99 -5.01
N LEU A 34 -11.24 -9.20 -5.48
CA LEU A 34 -10.90 -9.16 -6.90
C LEU A 34 -11.59 -10.29 -7.68
N SER A 35 -11.65 -11.49 -7.11
CA SER A 35 -12.37 -12.63 -7.70
C SER A 35 -13.84 -12.33 -7.93
N ARG A 36 -14.53 -11.74 -6.94
CA ARG A 36 -15.94 -11.33 -7.05
C ARG A 36 -16.15 -10.26 -8.11
N LEU A 37 -15.20 -9.34 -8.26
CA LEU A 37 -15.22 -8.31 -9.29
C LEU A 37 -14.71 -8.80 -10.67
N ARG A 38 -14.30 -10.07 -10.78
CA ARG A 38 -13.72 -10.67 -12.00
C ARG A 38 -12.50 -9.91 -12.51
N ILE A 39 -11.73 -9.32 -11.60
CA ILE A 39 -10.43 -8.72 -11.91
C ILE A 39 -9.41 -9.85 -11.86
N PRO A 40 -8.69 -10.15 -12.96
CA PRO A 40 -7.69 -11.21 -12.94
C PRO A 40 -6.47 -10.80 -12.13
N PHE A 41 -5.93 -11.75 -11.37
CA PHE A 41 -4.72 -11.60 -10.58
C PHE A 41 -4.01 -12.95 -10.47
N GLN A 42 -2.73 -12.90 -10.11
CA GLN A 42 -1.95 -14.07 -9.72
C GLN A 42 -1.52 -13.93 -8.26
N ALA A 43 -1.88 -14.91 -7.43
CA ALA A 43 -1.44 -14.97 -6.04
C ALA A 43 -0.09 -15.68 -5.91
N PHE A 44 0.74 -15.20 -5.00
CA PHE A 44 2.06 -15.74 -4.69
C PHE A 44 2.25 -15.83 -3.18
N GLU A 45 2.93 -16.89 -2.73
CA GLU A 45 3.24 -17.11 -1.32
C GLU A 45 4.56 -16.46 -0.89
N SER A 46 5.24 -15.73 -1.78
CA SER A 46 6.45 -14.95 -1.46
C SER A 46 6.60 -13.75 -2.40
N LEU A 47 7.21 -12.68 -1.89
CA LEU A 47 7.53 -11.50 -2.70
C LEU A 47 8.47 -11.83 -3.87
N GLN A 48 9.46 -12.68 -3.65
CA GLN A 48 10.44 -13.05 -4.68
C GLN A 48 9.77 -13.69 -5.90
N ALA A 49 8.91 -14.69 -5.68
CA ALA A 49 8.20 -15.36 -6.76
C ALA A 49 7.27 -14.40 -7.54
N ALA A 50 6.62 -13.48 -6.83
CA ALA A 50 5.81 -12.45 -7.48
C ALA A 50 6.64 -11.54 -8.38
N LEU A 51 7.81 -11.09 -7.92
CA LEU A 51 8.68 -10.20 -8.70
C LEU A 51 9.31 -10.89 -9.92
N GLU A 52 9.63 -12.18 -9.82
CA GLU A 52 10.11 -12.98 -10.96
C GLU A 52 9.07 -13.10 -12.09
N TRP A 53 7.79 -13.06 -11.74
CA TRP A 53 6.68 -13.03 -12.69
C TRP A 53 6.50 -11.67 -13.40
N LYS A 54 7.18 -10.62 -12.92
CA LYS A 54 7.18 -9.25 -13.50
C LYS A 54 5.77 -8.66 -13.66
N PRO A 55 5.03 -8.45 -12.55
CA PRO A 55 3.74 -7.79 -12.58
C PRO A 55 3.87 -6.30 -12.91
N ASP A 56 2.82 -5.73 -13.50
CA ASP A 56 2.66 -4.27 -13.64
C ASP A 56 2.21 -3.64 -12.31
N ILE A 57 1.40 -4.38 -11.55
CA ILE A 57 0.87 -3.96 -10.26
C ILE A 57 1.12 -5.06 -9.23
N LEU A 58 1.71 -4.69 -8.10
CA LEU A 58 1.97 -5.56 -6.97
C LEU A 58 1.19 -5.12 -5.74
N ILE A 59 0.47 -6.07 -5.13
CA ILE A 59 -0.23 -5.89 -3.87
C ILE A 59 0.43 -6.77 -2.79
N PRO A 60 1.34 -6.24 -1.96
CA PRO A 60 1.94 -6.99 -0.86
C PRO A 60 0.98 -7.07 0.34
N ALA A 61 -0.09 -7.86 0.20
CA ALA A 61 -1.19 -7.93 1.16
C ALA A 61 -0.75 -8.49 2.53
N LEU A 62 -0.09 -9.64 2.54
CA LEU A 62 0.53 -10.22 3.73
C LEU A 62 1.98 -10.57 3.38
N CYS A 63 2.86 -9.58 3.50
CA CYS A 63 4.27 -9.72 3.20
C CYS A 63 5.11 -9.38 4.44
N GLU A 64 6.19 -10.11 4.68
CA GLU A 64 7.10 -9.82 5.78
C GLU A 64 7.73 -8.44 5.61
N GLU A 65 7.65 -7.62 6.66
CA GLU A 65 8.25 -6.29 6.66
C GLU A 65 9.66 -6.36 7.24
N ASN A 66 10.63 -6.62 6.36
CA ASN A 66 12.05 -6.64 6.70
C ASN A 66 12.86 -5.81 5.68
N ALA A 67 14.15 -5.57 5.97
CA ALA A 67 15.00 -4.74 5.14
C ALA A 67 15.16 -5.29 3.70
N ASP A 68 15.21 -6.61 3.54
CA ASP A 68 15.36 -7.28 2.24
C ASP A 68 14.11 -7.08 1.36
N ASN A 69 12.92 -7.37 1.89
CA ASN A 69 11.65 -7.11 1.20
C ASN A 69 11.45 -5.61 0.93
N GLY A 70 11.87 -4.75 1.85
CA GLY A 70 11.86 -3.30 1.67
C GLY A 70 12.76 -2.83 0.52
N GLN A 71 13.91 -3.47 0.30
CA GLN A 71 14.79 -3.18 -0.84
C GLN A 71 14.18 -3.71 -2.15
N LYS A 72 13.66 -4.93 -2.16
CA LYS A 72 13.00 -5.52 -3.34
C LYS A 72 11.81 -4.69 -3.83
N LEU A 73 10.98 -4.19 -2.92
CA LEU A 73 9.85 -3.32 -3.27
C LEU A 73 10.34 -1.98 -3.82
N GLN A 74 11.42 -1.42 -3.27
CA GLN A 74 12.04 -0.21 -3.80
C GLN A 74 12.55 -0.44 -5.23
N ASP A 75 13.36 -1.48 -5.45
CA ASP A 75 13.93 -1.80 -6.77
C ASP A 75 12.82 -2.00 -7.82
N TYR A 76 11.72 -2.64 -7.41
CA TYR A 76 10.54 -2.84 -8.27
C TYR A 76 9.87 -1.51 -8.68
N VAL A 77 9.66 -0.59 -7.74
CA VAL A 77 9.06 0.72 -8.07
C VAL A 77 10.04 1.60 -8.86
N GLU A 78 11.35 1.53 -8.57
CA GLU A 78 12.40 2.20 -9.34
C GLU A 78 12.45 1.75 -10.80
N ALA A 79 12.16 0.48 -11.05
CA ALA A 79 12.03 -0.08 -12.40
C ALA A 79 10.71 0.29 -13.11
N GLY A 80 9.84 1.08 -12.47
CA GLY A 80 8.55 1.52 -13.01
C GLY A 80 7.34 0.68 -12.58
N GLY A 81 7.53 -0.26 -11.65
CA GLY A 81 6.45 -1.05 -11.07
C GLY A 81 5.51 -0.24 -10.17
N THR A 82 4.26 -0.68 -10.03
CA THR A 82 3.29 -0.03 -9.14
C THR A 82 3.03 -0.89 -7.91
N VAL A 83 3.20 -0.31 -6.70
CA VAL A 83 2.84 -0.98 -5.44
C VAL A 83 1.55 -0.36 -4.89
N VAL A 84 0.56 -1.20 -4.59
CA VAL A 84 -0.66 -0.80 -3.88
C VAL A 84 -0.60 -1.34 -2.46
N SER A 85 -0.43 -0.44 -1.49
CA SER A 85 -0.46 -0.75 -0.06
C SER A 85 -1.75 -0.26 0.57
N TYR A 86 -2.35 -1.08 1.43
CA TYR A 86 -3.52 -0.70 2.25
C TYR A 86 -3.31 -1.23 3.67
N ALA A 87 -2.36 -0.57 4.35
CA ALA A 87 -1.72 -0.91 5.61
C ALA A 87 -0.58 -1.95 5.50
N GLY A 88 0.45 -1.82 6.36
CA GLY A 88 1.52 -2.82 6.52
C GLY A 88 2.82 -2.60 5.75
N LEU A 89 3.07 -1.42 5.16
CA LEU A 89 4.36 -1.07 4.52
C LEU A 89 4.98 0.19 5.15
N ARG A 90 5.26 0.15 6.44
CA ARG A 90 5.81 1.29 7.21
C ARG A 90 7.20 1.69 6.73
N GLY A 91 8.03 0.71 6.36
CA GLY A 91 9.40 0.90 5.92
C GLY A 91 9.52 1.68 4.62
N LEU A 92 8.51 1.62 3.75
CA LEU A 92 8.48 2.41 2.51
C LEU A 92 8.09 3.88 2.75
N ALA A 93 7.24 4.16 3.76
CA ALA A 93 6.80 5.52 4.06
C ALA A 93 7.99 6.47 4.26
N HIS A 94 8.94 6.07 5.10
CA HIS A 94 10.11 6.89 5.42
C HIS A 94 10.98 7.18 4.18
N LYS A 95 11.18 6.18 3.31
CA LYS A 95 11.96 6.34 2.07
C LYS A 95 11.30 7.31 1.09
N LEU A 96 9.97 7.40 1.13
CA LEU A 96 9.18 8.33 0.32
C LEU A 96 9.07 9.74 0.93
N GLY A 97 9.74 10.01 2.06
CA GLY A 97 9.60 11.27 2.77
C GLY A 97 8.25 11.43 3.48
N TYR A 98 7.67 10.33 3.94
CA TYR A 98 6.46 10.28 4.76
C TYR A 98 6.73 9.61 6.10
N CYS A 99 5.88 9.88 7.09
CA CYS A 99 5.84 9.11 8.33
C CYS A 99 4.42 8.66 8.64
N GLU A 100 4.30 7.53 9.34
CA GLU A 100 3.00 7.10 9.88
C GLU A 100 2.53 8.06 10.97
N GLU A 101 1.29 8.50 10.85
CA GLU A 101 0.62 9.23 11.91
C GLU A 101 0.15 8.30 13.03
N ARG A 102 -0.38 8.88 14.10
CA ARG A 102 -1.06 8.09 15.13
C ARG A 102 -2.30 7.43 14.51
N PRO A 103 -2.60 6.16 14.84
CA PRO A 103 -3.81 5.51 14.39
C PRO A 103 -5.05 6.32 14.78
N LEU A 104 -5.90 6.57 13.81
CA LEU A 104 -7.24 7.10 13.97
C LEU A 104 -8.15 5.98 14.45
N GLY A 105 -9.05 6.30 15.39
CA GLY A 105 -10.12 5.40 15.80
C GLY A 105 -11.18 5.22 14.70
N PRO A 106 -12.38 4.72 15.03
CA PRO A 106 -13.44 4.48 14.05
C PRO A 106 -13.85 5.75 13.29
N GLY A 107 -14.13 5.62 11.99
CA GLY A 107 -14.46 6.74 11.13
C GLY A 107 -14.97 6.32 9.76
N TYR A 108 -14.96 7.27 8.82
CA TYR A 108 -15.45 7.09 7.45
C TYR A 108 -14.46 7.63 6.43
N ALA A 109 -14.20 6.84 5.39
CA ALA A 109 -13.50 7.29 4.20
C ALA A 109 -14.53 7.76 3.16
N VAL A 110 -14.36 8.97 2.65
CA VAL A 110 -15.17 9.54 1.57
C VAL A 110 -14.29 9.60 0.32
N LEU A 111 -14.67 8.82 -0.69
CA LEU A 111 -13.95 8.73 -1.96
C LEU A 111 -14.83 9.27 -3.09
N PRO A 112 -14.28 10.02 -4.06
CA PRO A 112 -15.06 10.59 -5.16
C PRO A 112 -15.88 9.57 -5.97
N GLU A 113 -15.34 8.36 -6.14
CA GLU A 113 -15.95 7.30 -6.97
C GLU A 113 -16.73 6.25 -6.16
N ALA A 114 -16.76 6.38 -4.83
CA ALA A 114 -17.51 5.43 -4.00
C ALA A 114 -19.01 5.75 -4.02
N LEU A 115 -19.84 4.70 -3.98
CA LEU A 115 -21.31 4.81 -3.87
C LEU A 115 -21.78 5.45 -2.54
N GLY A 116 -20.87 5.63 -1.59
CA GLY A 116 -21.11 6.29 -0.31
C GLY A 116 -19.89 6.20 0.61
N PRO A 117 -19.95 6.83 1.79
CA PRO A 117 -18.86 6.78 2.78
C PRO A 117 -18.58 5.35 3.25
N ILE A 118 -17.32 4.95 3.26
CA ILE A 118 -16.86 3.63 3.68
C ILE A 118 -16.46 3.68 5.15
N ARG A 119 -17.11 2.88 5.99
CA ARG A 119 -16.77 2.83 7.41
C ARG A 119 -15.46 2.08 7.64
N PHE A 120 -14.58 2.62 8.47
CA PHE A 120 -13.39 1.94 8.98
C PHE A 120 -13.41 1.87 10.51
N LEU A 121 -12.73 0.87 11.06
CA LEU A 121 -12.58 0.69 12.52
C LEU A 121 -11.30 1.35 13.05
N SER A 122 -10.27 1.43 12.20
CA SER A 122 -9.02 2.11 12.46
C SER A 122 -8.36 2.46 11.13
N ALA A 123 -7.66 3.59 11.07
CA ALA A 123 -6.88 4.00 9.91
C ALA A 123 -5.57 4.65 10.36
N THR A 124 -4.47 4.37 9.66
CA THR A 124 -3.19 5.03 9.90
C THR A 124 -2.82 5.79 8.64
N GLY A 125 -2.94 7.12 8.70
CA GLY A 125 -2.53 8.01 7.63
C GLY A 125 -1.01 8.15 7.56
N TRP A 126 -0.53 8.64 6.42
CA TRP A 126 0.85 9.08 6.27
C TRP A 126 0.89 10.61 6.12
N SER A 127 1.75 11.25 6.91
CA SER A 127 2.01 12.69 6.79
C SER A 127 3.34 12.95 6.08
N LYS A 128 3.38 14.03 5.31
CA LYS A 128 4.56 14.45 4.56
C LYS A 128 5.59 15.05 5.51
N ILE A 129 6.82 14.54 5.45
CA ILE A 129 8.00 15.09 6.14
C ILE A 129 9.09 15.54 5.17
N GLY A 130 9.12 14.97 3.95
CA GLY A 130 10.11 15.25 2.92
C GLY A 130 9.60 16.23 1.85
N VAL A 131 10.27 16.23 0.69
CA VAL A 131 9.96 17.17 -0.41
C VAL A 131 8.96 16.57 -1.40
N GLN A 132 8.87 15.25 -1.48
CA GLN A 132 8.06 14.52 -2.47
C GLN A 132 6.56 14.75 -2.26
N ASP A 133 5.91 15.36 -3.25
CA ASP A 133 4.46 15.53 -3.24
C ASP A 133 3.73 14.26 -3.64
N ALA A 134 2.57 14.06 -3.01
CA ALA A 134 1.63 13.01 -3.34
C ALA A 134 0.34 13.61 -3.90
N ALA A 135 -0.22 12.98 -4.92
CA ALA A 135 -1.61 13.21 -5.26
C ALA A 135 -2.49 12.62 -4.15
N LYS A 136 -3.45 13.42 -3.67
CA LYS A 136 -4.36 13.09 -2.59
C LYS A 136 -5.76 12.89 -3.16
N THR A 137 -6.40 11.78 -2.83
CA THR A 137 -7.76 11.49 -3.30
C THR A 137 -8.64 11.08 -2.12
N GLY A 138 -9.80 11.74 -2.01
CA GLY A 138 -10.75 11.53 -0.93
C GLY A 138 -10.23 11.95 0.45
N SER A 139 -11.04 11.72 1.46
CA SER A 139 -10.81 12.18 2.84
C SER A 139 -11.22 11.14 3.87
N LEU A 140 -10.52 11.13 5.00
CA LEU A 140 -10.87 10.38 6.21
C LEU A 140 -11.54 11.33 7.19
N HIS A 141 -12.66 10.91 7.77
CA HIS A 141 -13.43 11.67 8.76
C HIS A 141 -13.59 10.87 10.05
N ALA A 142 -13.40 11.51 11.20
CA ALA A 142 -13.57 10.89 12.50
C ALA A 142 -15.05 10.73 12.88
N CYS A 143 -15.45 9.56 13.40
CA CYS A 143 -16.77 9.23 13.95
C CYS A 143 -17.98 9.29 12.99
N SER A 144 -18.06 10.22 12.05
CA SER A 144 -19.16 10.38 11.08
C SER A 144 -18.64 10.79 9.68
N PRO A 145 -19.43 10.58 8.61
CA PRO A 145 -19.02 10.98 7.25
C PRO A 145 -18.78 12.47 7.04
N THR A 146 -19.33 13.30 7.93
CA THR A 146 -19.17 14.77 7.91
C THR A 146 -18.42 15.25 9.15
N GLY A 147 -17.72 14.34 9.83
CA GLY A 147 -16.91 14.67 11.01
C GLY A 147 -15.67 15.47 10.64
N ALA A 148 -14.85 15.79 11.63
CA ALA A 148 -13.57 16.45 11.40
C ALA A 148 -12.72 15.62 10.43
N GLU A 149 -12.21 16.28 9.39
CA GLU A 149 -11.29 15.67 8.44
C GLU A 149 -9.96 15.37 9.15
N ALA A 150 -9.49 14.14 9.00
CA ALA A 150 -8.29 13.63 9.64
C ALA A 150 -7.12 13.46 8.66
N GLY A 151 -7.38 13.50 7.35
CA GLY A 151 -6.36 13.34 6.32
C GLY A 151 -6.91 12.73 5.02
N PRO A 152 -6.05 12.51 4.01
CA PRO A 152 -6.46 11.93 2.74
C PRO A 152 -6.78 10.43 2.88
N ALA A 153 -7.76 9.96 2.11
CA ALA A 153 -8.12 8.53 2.09
C ALA A 153 -7.14 7.70 1.24
N LEU A 154 -6.61 8.28 0.16
CA LEU A 154 -5.63 7.66 -0.72
C LEU A 154 -4.47 8.63 -1.00
N LEU A 155 -3.27 8.06 -1.05
CA LEU A 155 -2.05 8.74 -1.48
C LEU A 155 -1.48 8.02 -2.70
N SER A 156 -1.24 8.78 -3.78
CA SER A 156 -0.45 8.31 -4.92
C SER A 156 0.86 9.09 -4.95
N ILE A 157 1.96 8.39 -4.71
CA ILE A 157 3.29 8.96 -4.54
C ILE A 157 4.13 8.54 -5.74
N PRO A 158 4.50 9.46 -6.66
CA PRO A 158 5.37 9.12 -7.78
C PRO A 158 6.75 8.80 -7.24
N TRP A 159 7.40 7.73 -7.69
CA TRP A 159 8.76 7.43 -7.25
C TRP A 159 9.77 8.36 -7.92
N ALA A 160 10.22 9.37 -7.20
CA ALA A 160 11.39 10.16 -7.57
C ALA A 160 12.60 9.43 -6.98
N GLY A 161 13.17 8.49 -7.74
CA GLY A 161 14.44 7.90 -7.35
C GLY A 161 15.44 9.03 -7.08
N GLU A 162 16.23 8.91 -6.01
CA GLU A 162 17.44 9.72 -5.89
C GLU A 162 18.27 9.42 -7.13
N ARG A 163 18.26 10.31 -8.13
CA ARG A 163 19.37 10.35 -9.07
C ARG A 163 20.56 10.75 -8.22
N SER A 164 21.31 9.75 -7.75
CA SER A 164 22.63 9.94 -7.19
C SER A 164 23.34 10.95 -8.06
N SER A 165 23.62 12.11 -7.49
CA SER A 165 24.52 13.11 -8.06
C SER A 165 25.94 12.54 -8.04
N ALA A 166 26.18 11.49 -8.81
CA ALA A 166 27.47 10.90 -9.07
C ALA A 166 27.77 11.14 -10.55
N GLY A 167 28.32 12.31 -10.85
CA GLY A 167 28.76 12.60 -12.21
C GLY A 167 28.84 14.07 -12.54
N ARG A 168 29.86 14.74 -12.02
CA ARG A 168 30.76 15.64 -12.77
C ARG A 168 31.74 16.31 -11.82
N SER A 169 32.99 15.86 -11.86
CA SER A 169 34.20 16.69 -11.78
C SER A 169 35.35 15.79 -12.23
N THR A 170 35.53 15.71 -13.56
CA THR A 170 36.85 15.55 -14.18
C THR A 170 37.68 16.79 -13.94
#